data_AF-A0A7C3PHA1-F1
#
_entry.id   AF-A0A7C3PHA1-F1
#
_cell.length_a   1.000
_cell.length_b   1.000
_cell.length_c   1.000
_cell.angle_alpha   90.00
_cell.angle_beta   90.00
_cell.angle_gamma   90.00
#
_symmetry.space_group_name_H-M   'P 1'
#
loop_
_entity.id
_entity.type
_entity.pdbx_description
1 polymer ?
#
loop_
_entity_poly.entity_id
_entity_poly.type
_entity_poly.pdbx_seq_one_letter_code
_entity_poly.pdbx_strand_id
1 'polypeptide(L)'
;MPKRSKAARLIQELQDWSDEELGDLAEMIQGLLESRREEAEEKTQETREDGTPLGKHGGSGHIELKMIPDSKTGKTYGPYRYLRYWGVTKKGTKGLKSVYLGKSTK
;
A
#
# COMPACT_ATOMS: atom_id res chain seq x y z
N MET A 1 -3.22 -2.69 35.69
CA MET A 1 -3.68 -1.76 34.63
C MET A 1 -3.77 -2.53 33.32
N PRO A 2 -4.89 -2.48 32.57
CA PRO A 2 -4.98 -3.15 31.28
C PRO A 2 -3.97 -2.55 30.30
N LYS A 3 -3.24 -3.39 29.56
CA LYS A 3 -2.33 -2.96 28.50
C LYS A 3 -3.15 -2.22 27.45
N ARG A 4 -2.86 -0.93 27.22
CA ARG A 4 -3.50 -0.13 26.16
C ARG A 4 -3.34 -0.85 24.81
N SER A 5 -4.40 -0.87 24.00
CA SER A 5 -4.35 -1.46 22.66
C SER A 5 -3.31 -0.73 21.79
N LYS A 6 -2.83 -1.38 20.73
CA LYS A 6 -1.92 -0.73 19.76
C LYS A 6 -2.56 0.53 19.16
N ALA A 7 -3.85 0.45 18.81
CA ALA A 7 -4.60 1.59 18.28
C ALA A 7 -4.72 2.74 19.30
N ALA A 8 -4.98 2.44 20.58
CA ALA A 8 -5.08 3.45 21.63
C ALA A 8 -3.74 4.15 21.94
N ARG A 9 -2.60 3.54 21.57
CA ARG A 9 -1.30 4.21 21.63
C ARG A 9 -1.08 5.09 20.41
N LEU A 10 -1.36 4.57 19.22
CA LEU A 10 -1.21 5.31 17.97
C LEU A 10 -2.08 6.58 17.95
N ILE A 11 -3.31 6.53 18.48
CA ILE A 11 -4.20 7.71 18.47
C ILE A 11 -3.63 8.90 19.23
N GLN A 12 -2.72 8.68 20.20
CA GLN A 12 -2.04 9.76 20.93
C GLN A 12 -1.02 10.47 20.04
N GLU A 13 -0.37 9.76 19.14
CA GLU A 13 0.58 10.33 18.17
C GLU A 13 -0.13 11.10 17.04
N LEU A 14 -1.41 10.80 16.80
CA LEU A 14 -2.22 11.40 15.75
C LEU A 14 -2.99 12.66 16.19
N GLN A 15 -2.96 13.03 17.48
CA GLN A 15 -3.80 14.13 18.00
C GLN A 15 -3.43 15.51 17.45
N ASP A 16 -2.14 15.70 17.15
CA ASP A 16 -1.60 16.98 16.69
C ASP A 16 -1.50 17.05 15.15
N TRP A 17 -2.01 16.04 14.44
CA TRP A 17 -2.00 16.00 12.99
C TRP A 17 -3.13 16.87 12.43
N SER A 18 -2.88 17.48 11.29
CA SER A 18 -3.91 18.21 10.54
C SER A 18 -4.96 17.27 9.94
N ASP A 19 -6.15 17.80 9.65
CA ASP A 19 -7.23 17.05 8.97
C ASP A 19 -6.76 16.45 7.63
N GLU A 20 -5.87 17.15 6.92
CA GLU A 20 -5.30 16.66 5.66
C GLU A 20 -4.41 15.43 5.88
N GLU A 21 -3.56 15.45 6.91
CA GLU A 21 -2.67 14.33 7.26
C GLU A 21 -3.47 13.13 7.77
N LEU A 22 -4.52 13.36 8.56
CA LEU A 22 -5.43 12.32 9.02
C LEU A 22 -6.24 11.72 7.86
N GLY A 23 -6.69 12.55 6.92
CA GLY A 23 -7.37 12.11 5.71
C GLY A 23 -6.48 11.24 4.82
N ASP A 24 -5.22 11.64 4.63
CA ASP A 24 -4.25 10.85 3.86
C ASP A 24 -3.92 9.51 4.54
N LEU A 25 -3.79 9.50 5.87
CA LEU A 25 -3.61 8.28 6.64
C LEU A 25 -4.82 7.34 6.50
N ALA A 26 -6.05 7.88 6.48
CA ALA A 26 -7.25 7.08 6.28
C ALA A 26 -7.26 6.39 4.89
N GLU A 27 -6.92 7.12 3.83
CA GLU A 27 -6.78 6.56 2.47
C GLU A 27 -5.67 5.49 2.41
N MET A 28 -4.55 5.71 3.11
CA MET A 28 -3.47 4.72 3.20
C MET A 28 -3.93 3.44 3.92
N ILE A 29 -4.67 3.57 5.03
CA ILE A 29 -5.24 2.42 5.75
C ILE A 29 -6.23 1.67 4.87
N GLN A 30 -7.09 2.40 4.15
CA GLN A 30 -8.07 1.80 3.25
C GLN A 30 -7.39 1.02 2.11
N GLY A 31 -6.39 1.62 1.45
CA GLY A 31 -5.59 0.94 0.43
C GLY A 31 -4.86 -0.29 0.97
N LEU A 32 -4.35 -0.24 2.21
CA LEU A 32 -3.72 -1.39 2.85
C LEU A 32 -4.73 -2.52 3.11
N LEU A 33 -5.92 -2.20 3.59
CA LEU A 33 -6.98 -3.19 3.83
C LEU A 33 -7.42 -3.87 2.53
N GLU A 34 -7.56 -3.10 1.46
CA GLU A 34 -7.93 -3.63 0.15
C GLU A 34 -6.85 -4.52 -0.44
N SER A 35 -5.58 -4.08 -0.41
CA SER A 35 -4.46 -4.90 -0.88
C SER A 35 -4.36 -6.27 -0.18
N ARG A 36 -4.75 -6.36 1.09
CA ARG A 36 -4.79 -7.63 1.83
C ARG A 36 -5.96 -8.52 1.43
N ARG A 37 -7.09 -7.93 1.03
CA ARG A 37 -8.23 -8.68 0.48
C ARG A 37 -7.87 -9.21 -0.90
N GLU A 38 -7.22 -8.41 -1.74
CA GLU A 38 -6.69 -8.86 -3.04
C GLU A 38 -5.69 -10.01 -2.88
N GLU A 39 -4.69 -9.91 -1.99
CA GLU A 39 -3.76 -11.02 -1.72
C GLU A 39 -4.47 -12.32 -1.25
N ALA A 40 -5.61 -12.18 -0.54
CA ALA A 40 -6.42 -13.32 -0.12
C ALA A 40 -7.30 -13.88 -1.26
N GLU A 41 -7.83 -13.01 -2.12
CA GLU A 41 -8.63 -13.38 -3.30
C GLU A 41 -7.79 -13.96 -4.43
N GLU A 42 -6.56 -13.46 -4.66
CA GLU A 42 -5.63 -14.00 -5.66
C GLU A 42 -5.23 -15.45 -5.38
N LYS A 43 -5.20 -15.87 -4.10
CA LYS A 43 -5.09 -17.30 -3.73
C LYS A 43 -6.28 -18.15 -4.18
N THR A 44 -7.36 -17.51 -4.61
CA THR A 44 -8.66 -18.11 -4.92
C THR A 44 -9.10 -17.84 -6.37
N GLN A 45 -8.36 -17.06 -7.16
CA GLN A 45 -8.80 -16.65 -8.49
C GLN A 45 -8.50 -17.69 -9.58
N GLU A 46 -9.56 -18.03 -10.31
CA GLU A 46 -9.53 -18.83 -11.54
C GLU A 46 -8.85 -18.05 -12.67
N THR A 47 -7.87 -18.69 -13.30
CA THR A 47 -7.30 -18.27 -14.59
C THR A 47 -8.38 -18.28 -15.67
N ARG A 48 -8.42 -17.24 -16.52
CA ARG A 48 -9.13 -17.34 -17.81
C ARG A 48 -8.58 -18.52 -18.62
N GLU A 49 -9.39 -19.05 -19.53
CA GLU A 49 -8.99 -20.14 -20.46
C GLU A 49 -7.75 -19.80 -21.31
N ASP A 50 -7.43 -18.50 -21.46
CA ASP A 50 -6.25 -17.99 -22.17
C ASP A 50 -4.99 -17.79 -21.29
N GLY A 51 -5.06 -18.13 -20.00
CA GLY A 51 -3.96 -18.00 -19.05
C GLY A 51 -3.65 -16.55 -18.63
N THR A 52 -4.46 -15.57 -19.03
CA THR A 52 -4.28 -14.18 -18.60
C THR A 52 -4.98 -13.92 -17.25
N PRO A 53 -4.34 -13.18 -16.32
CA PRO A 53 -5.01 -12.72 -15.12
C PRO A 53 -6.18 -11.81 -15.51
N LEU A 54 -7.37 -12.06 -14.97
CA LEU A 54 -8.47 -11.09 -14.96
C LEU A 54 -8.02 -9.90 -14.10
N GLY A 55 -7.32 -8.94 -14.70
CA GLY A 55 -6.92 -7.72 -14.01
C GLY A 55 -8.16 -7.01 -13.46
N LYS A 56 -8.38 -7.09 -12.15
CA LYS A 56 -9.48 -6.38 -11.50
C LYS A 56 -9.15 -4.89 -11.46
N HIS A 57 -10.10 -4.10 -11.92
CA HIS A 57 -10.03 -2.66 -12.02
C HIS A 57 -10.01 -1.97 -10.65
N GLY A 58 -9.09 -1.02 -10.46
CA GLY A 58 -9.41 0.27 -9.84
C GLY A 58 -9.60 0.33 -8.33
N GLY A 59 -8.95 -0.55 -7.55
CA GLY A 59 -8.99 -0.50 -6.09
C GLY A 59 -8.36 0.76 -5.48
N SER A 60 -8.70 1.07 -4.23
CA SER A 60 -8.13 2.18 -3.45
C SER A 60 -6.64 2.00 -3.18
N GLY A 61 -6.12 0.76 -3.20
CA GLY A 61 -4.69 0.48 -3.24
C GLY A 61 -4.33 -1.00 -3.41
N HIS A 62 -3.09 -1.25 -3.85
CA HIS A 62 -2.51 -2.58 -4.09
C HIS A 62 -1.01 -2.62 -3.70
N ILE A 63 -0.44 -3.82 -3.57
CA ILE A 63 1.00 -3.98 -3.34
C ILE A 63 1.75 -4.00 -4.69
N GLU A 64 2.62 -3.03 -4.89
CA GLU A 64 3.49 -2.93 -6.07
C GLU A 64 4.91 -3.42 -5.72
N LEU A 65 5.44 -4.37 -6.49
CA LEU A 65 6.82 -4.85 -6.35
C LEU A 65 7.74 -4.10 -7.32
N LYS A 66 8.78 -3.44 -6.79
CA LYS A 66 9.75 -2.70 -7.59
C LYS A 66 11.15 -3.27 -7.50
N MET A 67 11.76 -3.44 -8.65
CA MET A 67 13.20 -3.63 -8.79
C MET A 67 13.83 -2.27 -9.08
N ILE A 68 14.86 -1.90 -8.31
CA ILE A 68 15.56 -0.63 -8.46
C ILE A 68 16.94 -0.90 -9.07
N PRO A 69 17.20 -0.45 -10.31
CA PRO A 69 18.52 -0.56 -10.91
C PRO A 69 19.47 0.48 -10.31
N ASP A 70 20.69 0.07 -10.02
CA ASP A 70 21.78 0.95 -9.61
C ASP A 70 22.67 1.24 -10.82
N SER A 71 22.61 2.50 -11.29
CA SER A 71 23.37 2.98 -12.44
C SER A 71 24.89 2.97 -12.24
N LYS A 72 25.38 2.95 -10.99
CA LYS A 72 26.82 2.95 -10.71
C LYS A 72 27.42 1.55 -10.71
N THR A 73 26.67 0.55 -10.25
CA THR A 73 27.17 -0.82 -10.12
C THR A 73 26.62 -1.79 -11.17
N GLY A 74 25.60 -1.38 -11.93
CA GLY A 74 24.89 -2.23 -12.89
C GLY A 74 24.02 -3.32 -12.24
N LYS A 75 23.93 -3.32 -10.90
CA LYS A 75 23.14 -4.30 -10.14
C LYS A 75 21.71 -3.82 -10.00
N THR A 76 20.77 -4.76 -9.93
CA THR A 76 19.37 -4.47 -9.65
C THR A 76 19.02 -4.98 -8.25
N TYR A 77 18.49 -4.10 -7.41
CA TYR A 77 18.12 -4.42 -6.04
C TYR A 77 16.60 -4.55 -5.88
N GLY A 78 16.17 -5.50 -5.06
CA GLY A 78 14.76 -5.76 -4.81
C GLY A 78 14.44 -7.27 -4.83
N PRO A 79 13.16 -7.65 -4.90
CA PRO A 79 12.01 -6.77 -5.03
C PRO A 79 11.68 -6.02 -3.73
N TYR A 80 11.37 -4.74 -3.86
CA TYR A 80 10.90 -3.88 -2.77
C TYR A 80 9.37 -3.77 -2.83
N ARG A 81 8.72 -3.85 -1.67
CA ARG A 81 7.27 -3.74 -1.55
C ARG A 81 6.87 -2.28 -1.34
N TYR A 82 5.89 -1.83 -2.11
CA TYR A 82 5.25 -0.53 -1.92
C TYR A 82 3.74 -0.72 -1.83
N LEU A 83 3.09 -0.05 -0.88
CA LEU A 83 1.65 0.18 -0.98
C LEU A 83 1.44 1.32 -1.98
N ARG A 84 0.78 1.04 -3.10
CA ARG A 84 0.30 2.06 -4.03
C ARG A 84 -1.16 2.33 -3.71
N TYR A 85 -1.53 3.57 -3.41
CA TYR A 85 -2.90 3.93 -3.04
C TYR A 85 -3.30 5.30 -3.64
N TRP A 86 -4.59 5.54 -3.76
CA TRP A 86 -5.11 6.85 -4.14
C TRP A 86 -5.25 7.75 -2.91
N GLY A 87 -4.59 8.90 -2.91
CA GLY A 87 -4.70 9.88 -1.83
C GLY A 87 -4.78 11.31 -2.37
N VAL A 88 -4.86 12.28 -1.47
CA VAL A 88 -4.84 13.70 -1.83
C VAL A 88 -3.39 14.13 -2.08
N THR A 89 -3.15 14.75 -3.23
CA THR A 89 -1.84 15.31 -3.58
C THR A 89 -1.68 16.70 -2.97
N LYS A 90 -0.45 17.24 -2.97
CA LYS A 90 -0.16 18.63 -2.54
C LYS A 90 -0.97 19.71 -3.28
N LYS A 91 -1.61 19.36 -4.40
CA LYS A 91 -2.46 20.26 -5.20
C LYS A 91 -3.95 20.13 -4.84
N GLY A 92 -4.31 19.36 -3.81
CA GLY A 92 -5.68 19.08 -3.40
C GLY A 92 -6.44 18.11 -4.30
N THR A 93 -5.81 17.59 -5.36
CA THR A 93 -6.44 16.62 -6.27
C THR A 93 -6.12 15.18 -5.88
N LYS A 94 -7.02 14.25 -6.22
CA LYS A 94 -6.78 12.81 -6.05
C LYS A 94 -5.66 12.34 -6.97
N GLY A 95 -4.70 11.60 -6.43
CA GLY A 95 -3.54 11.09 -7.16
C GLY A 95 -2.92 9.85 -6.53
N LEU A 96 -2.16 9.08 -7.30
CA LEU A 96 -1.52 7.86 -6.82
C LEU A 96 -0.27 8.19 -5.99
N LYS A 97 -0.26 7.69 -4.75
CA LYS A 97 0.83 7.80 -3.78
C LYS A 97 1.43 6.42 -3.52
N SER A 98 2.69 6.39 -3.08
CA SER A 98 3.41 5.17 -2.72
C SER A 98 4.00 5.28 -1.33
N VAL A 99 3.88 4.23 -0.54
CA VAL A 99 4.57 4.07 0.75
C VAL A 99 5.42 2.81 0.70
N TYR A 100 6.70 2.95 1.05
CA TYR A 100 7.63 1.83 1.11
C TYR A 100 7.31 0.94 2.31
N LEU A 101 7.13 -0.36 2.07
CA LEU A 101 6.78 -1.35 3.10
C LEU A 101 7.96 -2.26 3.49
N GLY A 102 9.12 -2.11 2.85
CA GLY A 102 10.29 -2.95 3.11
C GLY A 102 10.71 -3.78 1.90
N LYS A 103 11.81 -4.53 2.07
CA LYS A 103 12.23 -5.56 1.12
C LYS A 103 11.21 -6.71 1.16
N SER A 104 10.85 -7.22 -0.01
CA SER A 104 10.12 -8.48 -0.07
C SER A 104 11.07 -9.59 0.34
N THR A 105 10.90 -10.10 1.57
CA THR A 105 11.54 -11.35 1.99
C THR A 105 10.70 -12.48 1.44
N LYS A 106 11.28 -13.30 0.56
CA LYS A 106 10.72 -14.61 0.23
C LYS A 106 10.61 -15.47 1.48
#